data_AF-A0A1S2LDV2-F1
#
_entry.id   AF-A0A1S2LDV2-F1
#
_cell.length_a   1.000
_cell.length_b   1.000
_cell.length_c   1.000
_cell.angle_alpha   90.00
_cell.angle_beta   90.00
_cell.angle_gamma   90.00
#
_symmetry.space_group_name_H-M   'P 1'
#
loop_
_entity.id
_entity.type
_entity.pdbx_description
1 polymer ?
#
loop_
_entity_poly.entity_id
_entity_poly.type
_entity_poly.pdbx_seq_one_letter_code
_entity_poly.pdbx_strand_id
1 'polypeptide(L)'
;MLKNVRSHESYLSFVVEQLDELYKDKAFLKTFYSEPIIWCSLIDLTDATMLLRHRYSSNPRGRKPRQPCDMLRSLMLMHYHHISSIDKWVYTLKTTPVLAVLSGFSPYNVPGVGTFYDFFNRLWLGSTPHLSNRNNRKLKKPRKKGKKNQKQEPKNPKIVEKLVKRALKNKDIKYTPKAHDQLQMIFQSLFVNKSATQGLLGDTMSLSILGDGSPVVTGGRPYGKFLCDCRKQEIGNANARDNSQTLTLITVGIVLEKSTIMGEAYSW
;
A
#
# COMPACT_ATOMS: atom_id res chain seq x y z
N MET A 1 -26.44 4.32 -4.78
CA MET A 1 -25.26 5.13 -4.43
C MET A 1 -24.84 4.61 -3.07
N LEU A 2 -23.57 4.71 -2.69
CA LEU A 2 -23.21 4.51 -1.27
C LEU A 2 -23.96 5.61 -0.49
N LYS A 3 -25.08 5.24 0.14
CA LYS A 3 -26.05 6.21 0.70
C LYS A 3 -25.57 6.79 2.03
N ASN A 4 -24.84 6.00 2.82
CA ASN A 4 -24.31 6.42 4.12
C ASN A 4 -22.79 6.36 4.07
N VAL A 5 -22.13 7.49 4.35
CA VAL A 5 -20.70 7.51 4.66
C VAL A 5 -20.59 7.34 6.17
N ARG A 6 -19.84 6.35 6.64
CA ARG A 6 -19.55 6.19 8.07
C ARG A 6 -18.47 7.21 8.44
N SER A 7 -18.76 8.08 9.41
CA SER A 7 -17.76 8.99 9.98
C SER A 7 -16.75 8.22 10.82
N HIS A 8 -15.57 8.80 11.03
CA HIS A 8 -14.56 8.23 11.91
C HIS A 8 -15.08 8.07 13.35
N GLU A 9 -15.81 9.05 13.87
CA GLU A 9 -16.44 8.97 15.20
C GLU A 9 -17.41 7.79 15.31
N SER A 10 -18.29 7.62 14.31
CA SER A 10 -19.21 6.47 14.28
C SER A 10 -18.47 5.13 14.19
N TYR A 11 -17.32 5.09 13.52
CA TYR A 11 -16.45 3.92 13.53
C TYR A 11 -15.84 3.66 14.91
N LEU A 12 -15.35 4.69 15.61
CA LEU A 12 -14.79 4.55 16.95
C LEU A 12 -15.84 4.08 17.96
N SER A 13 -17.04 4.67 17.96
CA SER A 13 -18.15 4.22 18.80
C SER A 13 -18.49 2.76 18.53
N PHE A 14 -18.57 2.36 17.25
CA PHE A 14 -18.79 0.97 16.87
C PHE A 14 -17.70 0.03 17.42
N VAL A 15 -16.42 0.41 17.36
CA VAL A 15 -15.33 -0.42 17.89
C VAL A 15 -15.46 -0.59 19.39
N VAL A 16 -15.72 0.50 20.12
CA VAL A 16 -15.87 0.47 21.59
C VAL A 16 -17.05 -0.43 21.97
N GLU A 17 -18.23 -0.18 21.41
CA GLU A 17 -19.46 -0.95 21.67
C GLU A 17 -19.25 -2.45 21.44
N GLN A 18 -18.68 -2.81 20.29
CA GLN A 18 -18.46 -4.22 19.93
C GLN A 18 -17.40 -4.89 20.81
N LEU A 19 -16.34 -4.19 21.18
CA LEU A 19 -15.33 -4.75 22.08
C LEU A 19 -15.87 -4.89 23.51
N ASP A 20 -16.73 -3.99 23.96
CA ASP A 20 -17.44 -4.07 25.25
C ASP A 20 -18.42 -5.23 25.32
N GLU A 21 -19.16 -5.48 24.24
CA GLU A 21 -20.06 -6.63 24.15
C GLU A 21 -19.28 -7.96 24.17
N LEU A 22 -18.17 -8.04 23.42
CA LEU A 22 -17.41 -9.30 23.25
C LEU A 22 -16.46 -9.62 24.42
N TYR A 23 -15.91 -8.59 25.07
CA TYR A 23 -14.85 -8.75 26.06
C TYR A 23 -15.17 -7.96 27.33
N LYS A 24 -15.73 -8.64 28.33
CA LYS A 24 -15.99 -8.07 29.67
C LYS A 24 -14.70 -7.72 30.40
N ASP A 25 -13.69 -8.61 30.30
CA ASP A 25 -12.33 -8.33 30.77
C ASP A 25 -11.46 -7.80 29.63
N LYS A 26 -10.86 -6.63 29.84
CA LYS A 26 -10.03 -5.93 28.87
C LYS A 26 -8.55 -6.30 28.95
N ALA A 27 -8.13 -7.11 29.92
CA ALA A 27 -6.75 -7.54 30.07
C ALA A 27 -6.21 -8.17 28.77
N PHE A 28 -6.98 -9.10 28.18
CA PHE A 28 -6.63 -9.74 26.91
C PHE A 28 -6.42 -8.72 25.77
N LEU A 29 -7.33 -7.75 25.63
CA LEU A 29 -7.23 -6.72 24.60
C LEU A 29 -6.00 -5.83 24.82
N LYS A 30 -5.75 -5.43 26.07
CA LYS A 30 -4.60 -4.59 26.43
C LYS A 30 -3.27 -5.30 26.18
N THR A 31 -3.19 -6.59 26.48
CA THR A 31 -1.96 -7.38 26.31
C THR A 31 -1.64 -7.68 24.85
N PHE A 32 -2.64 -8.02 24.02
CA PHE A 32 -2.38 -8.55 22.68
C PHE A 32 -2.80 -7.63 21.52
N TYR A 33 -3.67 -6.65 21.76
CA TYR A 33 -4.29 -5.84 20.71
C TYR A 33 -4.20 -4.34 20.95
N SER A 34 -3.49 -3.87 21.98
CA SER A 34 -3.34 -2.45 22.29
C SER A 34 -2.80 -1.64 21.10
N GLU A 35 -1.73 -2.11 20.48
CA GLU A 35 -1.15 -1.47 19.30
C GLU A 35 -2.13 -1.41 18.11
N PRO A 36 -2.72 -2.53 17.62
CA PRO A 36 -3.72 -2.48 16.56
C PRO A 36 -4.93 -1.59 16.85
N ILE A 37 -5.39 -1.56 18.11
CA ILE A 37 -6.52 -0.71 18.54
C ILE A 37 -6.15 0.76 18.42
N ILE A 38 -5.00 1.17 18.96
CA ILE A 38 -4.51 2.55 18.90
C ILE A 38 -4.32 2.96 17.43
N TRP A 39 -3.60 2.14 16.67
CA TRP A 39 -3.31 2.40 15.27
C TRP A 39 -4.59 2.57 14.43
N CYS A 40 -5.59 1.69 14.58
CA CYS A 40 -6.86 1.85 13.88
C CYS A 40 -7.68 3.07 14.33
N SER A 41 -7.49 3.52 15.57
CA SER A 41 -8.20 4.67 16.13
C SER A 41 -7.65 6.00 15.63
N LEU A 42 -6.35 6.07 15.34
CA LEU A 42 -5.70 7.29 14.82
C LEU A 42 -5.98 7.51 13.33
N ILE A 43 -6.18 6.43 12.58
CA ILE A 43 -6.32 6.51 11.12
C ILE A 43 -7.76 6.77 10.72
N ASP A 44 -8.02 7.99 10.28
CA ASP A 44 -9.27 8.39 9.65
C ASP A 44 -9.25 8.14 8.13
N LEU A 45 -10.08 7.18 7.71
CA LEU A 45 -10.28 6.77 6.31
C LEU A 45 -11.61 7.23 5.73
N THR A 46 -12.32 8.16 6.37
CA THR A 46 -13.67 8.59 5.97
C THR A 46 -13.73 9.02 4.49
N ASP A 47 -12.73 9.78 4.05
CA ASP A 47 -12.62 10.30 2.68
C ASP A 47 -12.45 9.21 1.61
N ALA A 48 -12.03 7.99 1.98
CA ALA A 48 -11.92 6.86 1.04
C ALA A 48 -13.26 6.59 0.34
N THR A 49 -14.37 6.80 1.05
CA THR A 49 -15.72 6.62 0.51
C THR A 49 -16.03 7.64 -0.58
N MET A 50 -15.57 8.87 -0.43
CA MET A 50 -15.73 9.93 -1.42
C MET A 50 -14.89 9.64 -2.67
N LEU A 51 -13.61 9.30 -2.47
CA LEU A 51 -12.65 9.00 -3.54
C LEU A 51 -13.08 7.81 -4.41
N LEU A 52 -13.71 6.80 -3.80
CA LEU A 52 -14.15 5.59 -4.50
C LEU A 52 -15.61 5.62 -4.93
N ARG A 53 -16.40 6.63 -4.54
CA ARG A 53 -17.86 6.68 -4.79
C ARG A 53 -18.24 6.38 -6.24
N HIS A 54 -17.50 6.95 -7.19
CA HIS A 54 -17.74 6.80 -8.62
C HIS A 54 -17.51 5.36 -9.14
N ARG A 55 -16.80 4.52 -8.39
CA ARG A 55 -16.56 3.09 -8.69
C ARG A 55 -17.67 2.19 -8.16
N TYR A 56 -18.65 2.72 -7.43
CA TYR A 56 -19.76 1.96 -6.87
C TYR A 56 -21.06 2.25 -7.61
N SER A 57 -21.88 1.21 -7.81
CA SER A 57 -23.16 1.35 -8.51
C SER A 57 -24.11 2.28 -7.75
N SER A 58 -24.80 3.14 -8.50
CA SER A 58 -25.91 3.95 -7.99
C SER A 58 -27.13 3.10 -7.64
N ASN A 59 -27.27 1.91 -8.21
CA ASN A 59 -28.33 0.95 -7.89
C ASN A 59 -27.73 -0.46 -7.78
N PRO A 60 -27.18 -0.85 -6.61
CA PRO A 60 -26.58 -2.17 -6.44
C PRO A 60 -27.67 -3.24 -6.52
N ARG A 61 -27.53 -4.18 -7.46
CA ARG A 61 -28.33 -5.40 -7.50
C ARG A 61 -27.70 -6.43 -6.54
N GLY A 62 -28.51 -7.07 -5.71
CA GLY A 62 -28.04 -8.08 -4.75
C GLY A 62 -27.54 -7.49 -3.43
N ARG A 63 -26.50 -8.09 -2.84
CA ARG A 63 -25.99 -7.72 -1.51
C ARG A 63 -25.45 -6.28 -1.53
N LYS A 64 -25.79 -5.51 -0.49
CA LYS A 64 -25.29 -4.13 -0.34
C LYS A 64 -23.76 -4.13 -0.35
N PRO A 65 -23.12 -3.23 -1.13
CA PRO A 65 -21.67 -3.11 -1.15
C PRO A 65 -21.14 -2.72 0.24
N ARG A 66 -19.96 -3.24 0.58
CA ARG A 66 -19.25 -2.84 1.79
C ARG A 66 -18.71 -1.42 1.66
N GLN A 67 -18.58 -0.74 2.80
CA GLN A 67 -18.02 0.60 2.85
C GLN A 67 -16.55 0.58 2.41
N PRO A 68 -16.12 1.51 1.54
CA PRO A 68 -14.73 1.55 1.09
C PRO A 68 -13.74 1.79 2.23
N CYS A 69 -14.10 2.60 3.23
CA CYS A 69 -13.25 2.89 4.39
C CYS A 69 -12.98 1.63 5.23
N ASP A 70 -14.00 0.83 5.54
CA ASP A 70 -13.87 -0.42 6.30
C ASP A 70 -13.08 -1.47 5.52
N MET A 71 -13.33 -1.60 4.21
CA MET A 71 -12.54 -2.50 3.34
C MET A 71 -11.07 -2.10 3.28
N LEU A 72 -10.78 -0.80 3.17
CA LEU A 72 -9.41 -0.29 3.17
C LEU A 72 -8.73 -0.54 4.52
N ARG A 73 -9.41 -0.26 5.64
CA ARG A 73 -8.91 -0.54 7.00
C ARG A 73 -8.57 -2.02 7.17
N SER A 74 -9.44 -2.91 6.70
CA SER A 74 -9.20 -4.35 6.74
C SER A 74 -7.94 -4.77 5.96
N LEU A 75 -7.70 -4.19 4.78
CA LEU A 75 -6.49 -4.47 4.01
C LEU A 75 -5.22 -3.96 4.69
N MET A 76 -5.29 -2.81 5.35
CA MET A 76 -4.14 -2.31 6.09
C MET A 76 -3.84 -3.17 7.31
N LEU A 77 -4.86 -3.63 8.04
CA LEU A 77 -4.71 -4.61 9.12
C LEU A 77 -4.14 -5.94 8.61
N MET A 78 -4.61 -6.42 7.47
CA MET A 78 -4.06 -7.61 6.81
C MET A 78 -2.55 -7.45 6.58
N HIS A 79 -2.13 -6.28 6.09
CA HIS A 79 -0.72 -5.96 5.87
C HIS A 79 0.06 -5.82 7.19
N TYR A 80 -0.53 -5.18 8.21
CA TYR A 80 0.06 -5.06 9.55
C TYR A 80 0.37 -6.43 10.17
N HIS A 81 -0.51 -7.42 9.95
CA HIS A 81 -0.29 -8.81 10.39
C HIS A 81 0.55 -9.66 9.43
N HIS A 82 1.15 -9.06 8.39
CA HIS A 82 1.97 -9.75 7.39
C HIS A 82 1.26 -10.92 6.68
N ILE A 83 -0.06 -10.82 6.50
CA ILE A 83 -0.87 -11.81 5.77
C ILE A 83 -0.96 -11.39 4.31
N SER A 84 -0.53 -12.25 3.39
CA SER A 84 -0.56 -11.98 1.95
C SER A 84 -1.69 -12.69 1.20
N SER A 85 -2.29 -13.73 1.80
CA SER A 85 -3.40 -14.49 1.22
C SER A 85 -4.76 -13.98 1.72
N ILE A 86 -5.67 -13.69 0.78
CA ILE A 86 -7.03 -13.23 1.10
C ILE A 86 -7.84 -14.35 1.75
N ASP A 87 -7.68 -15.59 1.32
CA ASP A 87 -8.36 -16.73 1.95
C ASP A 87 -7.96 -16.85 3.42
N LYS A 88 -6.65 -16.73 3.69
CA LYS A 88 -6.13 -16.73 5.05
C LYS A 88 -6.64 -15.52 5.84
N TRP A 89 -6.70 -14.34 5.24
CA TRP A 89 -7.22 -13.14 5.90
C TRP A 89 -8.70 -13.28 6.27
N VAL A 90 -9.54 -13.74 5.35
CA VAL A 90 -10.97 -13.97 5.60
C VAL A 90 -11.16 -15.03 6.68
N TYR A 91 -10.35 -16.10 6.69
CA TYR A 91 -10.34 -17.07 7.77
C TYR A 91 -9.98 -16.41 9.10
N THR A 92 -8.90 -15.63 9.16
CA THR A 92 -8.47 -14.90 10.35
C THR A 92 -9.55 -13.95 10.87
N LEU A 93 -10.23 -13.21 9.99
CA LEU A 93 -11.33 -12.33 10.40
C LEU A 93 -12.51 -13.11 11.00
N LYS A 94 -12.78 -14.33 10.52
CA LYS A 94 -13.85 -15.18 11.07
C LYS A 94 -13.47 -15.83 12.40
N THR A 95 -12.19 -16.16 12.60
CA THR A 95 -11.71 -16.82 13.83
C THR A 95 -11.31 -15.83 14.92
N THR A 96 -10.99 -14.59 14.56
CA THR A 96 -10.48 -13.57 15.48
C THR A 96 -11.41 -12.35 15.47
N PRO A 97 -12.44 -12.32 16.34
CA PRO A 97 -13.46 -11.26 16.37
C PRO A 97 -12.88 -9.85 16.52
N VAL A 98 -11.81 -9.69 17.30
CA VAL A 98 -11.12 -8.38 17.46
C VAL A 98 -10.72 -7.79 16.12
N LEU A 99 -10.14 -8.59 15.22
CA LEU A 99 -9.68 -8.12 13.91
C LEU A 99 -10.84 -7.81 12.96
N ALA A 100 -11.98 -8.50 13.09
CA ALA A 100 -13.20 -8.15 12.39
C ALA A 100 -13.74 -6.79 12.85
N VAL A 101 -13.80 -6.57 14.17
CA VAL A 101 -14.26 -5.31 14.76
C VAL A 101 -13.35 -4.15 14.37
N LEU A 102 -12.04 -4.31 14.49
CA LEU A 102 -11.05 -3.30 14.06
C LEU A 102 -11.08 -3.04 12.56
N SER A 103 -11.50 -4.02 11.75
CA SER A 103 -11.74 -3.81 10.31
C SER A 103 -13.04 -3.01 10.03
N GLY A 104 -13.86 -2.71 11.04
CA GLY A 104 -15.17 -2.07 10.88
C GLY A 104 -16.32 -3.04 10.60
N PHE A 105 -16.10 -4.35 10.75
CA PHE A 105 -17.09 -5.40 10.49
C PHE A 105 -17.64 -5.99 11.78
N SER A 106 -18.95 -6.30 11.78
CA SER A 106 -19.52 -7.13 12.84
C SER A 106 -18.91 -8.54 12.75
N PRO A 107 -18.53 -9.18 13.89
CA PRO A 107 -17.98 -10.54 13.91
C PRO A 107 -18.87 -11.58 13.22
N TYR A 108 -20.18 -11.37 13.27
CA TYR A 108 -21.17 -12.25 12.64
C TYR A 108 -21.38 -11.97 11.15
N ASN A 109 -20.78 -10.90 10.61
CA ASN A 109 -21.01 -10.44 9.24
C ASN A 109 -19.73 -9.95 8.55
N VAL A 110 -18.71 -10.80 8.55
CA VAL A 110 -17.42 -10.59 7.88
C VAL A 110 -17.56 -10.71 6.34
N PRO A 111 -16.84 -9.90 5.54
CA PRO A 111 -16.80 -10.06 4.08
C PRO A 111 -16.22 -11.41 3.63
N GLY A 112 -16.73 -11.93 2.51
CA GLY A 112 -16.17 -13.12 1.87
C GLY A 112 -14.97 -12.79 0.97
N VAL A 113 -14.25 -13.83 0.53
CA VAL A 113 -13.08 -13.73 -0.36
C VAL A 113 -13.41 -12.94 -1.63
N GLY A 114 -14.53 -13.25 -2.29
CA GLY A 114 -14.97 -12.54 -3.49
C GLY A 114 -15.17 -11.04 -3.27
N THR A 115 -15.60 -10.62 -2.07
CA THR A 115 -15.81 -9.21 -1.75
C THR A 115 -14.49 -8.42 -1.71
N PHE A 116 -13.40 -9.05 -1.27
CA PHE A 116 -12.07 -8.45 -1.30
C PHE A 116 -11.54 -8.32 -2.73
N TYR A 117 -11.70 -9.34 -3.57
CA TYR A 117 -11.32 -9.26 -4.98
C TYR A 117 -12.16 -8.23 -5.75
N ASP A 118 -13.46 -8.15 -5.48
CA ASP A 118 -14.32 -7.09 -6.02
C ASP A 118 -13.85 -5.70 -5.60
N PHE A 119 -13.32 -5.57 -4.38
CA PHE A 119 -12.75 -4.31 -3.90
C PHE A 119 -11.42 -3.98 -4.60
N PHE A 120 -10.54 -4.96 -4.84
CA PHE A 120 -9.31 -4.76 -5.62
C PHE A 120 -9.59 -4.26 -7.04
N ASN A 121 -10.61 -4.79 -7.70
CA ASN A 121 -11.04 -4.33 -9.02
C ASN A 121 -11.54 -2.87 -9.03
N ARG A 122 -11.94 -2.34 -7.87
CA ARG A 122 -12.30 -0.91 -7.73
C ARG A 122 -11.07 -0.03 -7.54
N LEU A 123 -10.03 -0.55 -6.88
CA LEU A 123 -8.75 0.14 -6.64
C LEU A 123 -7.84 0.14 -7.88
N TRP A 124 -7.97 -0.85 -8.77
CA TRP A 124 -7.15 -1.01 -9.95
C TRP A 124 -7.91 -0.61 -11.23
N LEU A 125 -7.36 0.33 -12.00
CA LEU A 125 -7.97 0.81 -13.25
C LEU A 125 -7.58 -0.01 -14.49
N GLY A 126 -6.61 -0.92 -14.36
CA GLY A 126 -6.17 -1.76 -15.48
C GLY A 126 -7.18 -2.85 -15.83
N SER A 127 -7.24 -3.22 -17.11
CA SER A 127 -8.06 -4.34 -17.58
C SER A 127 -7.52 -5.71 -17.15
N THR A 128 -6.21 -5.80 -16.93
CA THR A 128 -5.53 -7.00 -16.45
C THR A 128 -4.97 -6.78 -15.04
N PRO A 129 -4.91 -7.81 -14.18
CA PRO A 129 -4.34 -7.69 -12.83
C PRO A 129 -2.85 -7.30 -12.81
N HIS A 130 -2.12 -7.59 -13.89
CA HIS A 130 -0.68 -7.31 -14.01
C HIS A 130 -0.41 -6.44 -15.24
N LEU A 131 0.46 -5.43 -15.06
CA LEU A 131 0.93 -4.54 -16.14
C LEU A 131 2.05 -5.17 -16.97
N SER A 132 2.79 -6.12 -16.40
CA SER A 132 3.89 -6.77 -17.10
C SER A 132 3.37 -7.92 -17.95
N ASN A 133 3.67 -7.88 -19.25
CA ASN A 133 3.71 -9.11 -20.02
C ASN A 133 4.86 -9.94 -19.45
N ARG A 134 4.60 -11.20 -19.07
CA ARG A 134 5.61 -12.14 -18.54
C ARG A 134 6.90 -12.24 -19.38
N ASN A 135 6.85 -11.79 -20.62
CA ASN A 135 7.97 -11.72 -21.55
C ASN A 135 8.85 -10.49 -21.31
N ASN A 136 9.59 -10.49 -20.20
CA ASN A 136 10.73 -9.60 -20.05
C ASN A 136 11.72 -9.89 -21.18
N ARG A 137 11.91 -8.93 -22.10
CA ARG A 137 12.86 -9.06 -23.19
C ARG A 137 14.24 -9.33 -22.60
N LYS A 138 14.82 -10.49 -22.86
CA LYS A 138 16.19 -10.83 -22.41
C LYS A 138 17.13 -9.71 -22.83
N LEU A 139 17.74 -9.02 -21.84
CA LEU A 139 18.73 -8.00 -22.12
C LEU A 139 19.91 -8.65 -22.85
N LYS A 140 20.15 -8.24 -24.09
CA LYS A 140 21.30 -8.72 -24.86
C LYS A 140 22.59 -8.16 -24.25
N LYS A 141 23.61 -9.01 -24.11
CA LYS A 141 24.96 -8.57 -23.77
C LYS A 141 25.40 -7.47 -24.75
N PRO A 142 26.05 -6.39 -24.27
CA PRO A 142 26.72 -5.47 -25.17
C PRO A 142 27.75 -6.23 -25.99
N ARG A 143 27.76 -6.03 -27.31
CA ARG A 143 28.69 -6.71 -28.23
C ARG A 143 30.16 -6.30 -27.98
N LYS A 144 30.38 -5.05 -27.56
CA LYS A 144 31.71 -4.51 -27.22
C LYS A 144 31.83 -4.39 -25.70
N LYS A 145 32.82 -5.06 -25.10
CA LYS A 145 33.21 -4.85 -23.71
C LYS A 145 34.09 -3.59 -23.62
N GLY A 146 33.88 -2.76 -22.60
CA GLY A 146 34.80 -1.66 -22.29
C GLY A 146 36.18 -2.19 -21.87
N LYS A 147 37.21 -1.33 -21.91
CA LYS A 147 38.54 -1.66 -21.36
C LYS A 147 38.44 -1.93 -19.85
N LYS A 148 39.41 -2.63 -19.28
CA LYS A 148 39.52 -2.85 -17.82
C LYS A 148 39.43 -1.49 -17.12
N ASN A 149 38.57 -1.40 -16.08
CA ASN A 149 38.26 -0.18 -15.32
C ASN A 149 37.56 0.97 -16.07
N GLN A 150 37.08 0.76 -17.31
CA GLN A 150 36.27 1.77 -18.02
C GLN A 150 34.78 1.39 -18.02
N LYS A 151 33.95 2.30 -17.51
CA LYS A 151 32.49 2.20 -17.62
C LYS A 151 32.10 2.32 -19.08
N GLN A 152 31.17 1.48 -19.53
CA GLN A 152 30.61 1.61 -20.88
C GLN A 152 29.92 2.97 -21.00
N GLU A 153 30.14 3.67 -22.12
CA GLU A 153 29.43 4.91 -22.40
C GLU A 153 27.91 4.68 -22.37
N PRO A 154 27.15 5.65 -21.82
CA PRO A 154 25.70 5.54 -21.76
C PRO A 154 25.13 5.45 -23.18
N LYS A 155 24.25 4.47 -23.42
CA LYS A 155 23.61 4.27 -24.73
C LYS A 155 22.87 5.51 -25.25
N ASN A 156 22.37 6.35 -24.34
CA ASN A 156 21.77 7.64 -24.65
C ASN A 156 22.57 8.73 -23.92
N PRO A 157 23.60 9.31 -24.56
CA PRO A 157 24.29 10.47 -24.00
C PRO A 157 23.30 11.63 -23.87
N LYS A 158 23.47 12.44 -22.82
CA LYS A 158 22.62 13.62 -22.52
C LYS A 158 21.13 13.30 -22.28
N ILE A 159 20.80 12.08 -21.84
CA ILE A 159 19.41 11.70 -21.54
C ILE A 159 18.77 12.65 -20.50
N VAL A 160 19.53 13.06 -19.49
CA VAL A 160 19.08 13.99 -18.44
C VAL A 160 18.74 15.35 -19.05
N GLU A 161 19.64 15.92 -19.84
CA GLU A 161 19.40 17.20 -20.52
C GLU A 161 18.16 17.16 -21.44
N LYS A 162 17.96 16.03 -22.16
CA LYS A 162 16.76 15.82 -22.98
C LYS A 162 15.49 15.75 -22.15
N LEU A 163 15.53 15.08 -21.00
CA LEU A 163 14.41 14.99 -20.07
C LEU A 163 14.07 16.35 -19.46
N VAL A 164 15.09 17.11 -19.02
CA VAL A 164 14.93 18.48 -18.51
C VAL A 164 14.33 19.39 -19.58
N LYS A 165 14.87 19.39 -20.79
CA LYS A 165 14.31 20.17 -21.92
C LYS A 165 12.86 19.78 -22.23
N ARG A 166 12.51 18.49 -22.16
CA ARG A 166 11.14 18.01 -22.38
C ARG A 166 10.20 18.46 -21.27
N ALA A 167 10.65 18.42 -20.01
CA ALA A 167 9.89 18.89 -18.87
C ALA A 167 9.64 20.41 -18.95
N LEU A 168 10.66 21.20 -19.30
CA LEU A 168 10.56 22.65 -19.44
C LEU A 168 9.71 23.07 -20.67
N LYS A 169 9.77 22.31 -21.77
CA LYS A 169 9.04 22.61 -23.00
C LYS A 169 7.54 22.32 -22.91
N ASN A 170 7.18 21.23 -22.23
CA ASN A 170 5.78 20.84 -22.08
C ASN A 170 5.21 21.44 -20.79
N LYS A 171 4.66 22.66 -20.88
CA LYS A 171 3.89 23.26 -19.76
C LYS A 171 2.72 22.37 -19.37
N ASP A 172 2.08 21.74 -20.36
CA ASP A 172 1.01 20.77 -20.16
C ASP A 172 1.51 19.35 -20.45
N ILE A 173 1.82 18.61 -19.38
CA ILE A 173 2.11 17.19 -19.49
C ILE A 173 0.78 16.49 -19.77
N LYS A 174 0.59 15.98 -20.99
CA LYS A 174 -0.53 15.09 -21.32
C LYS A 174 -0.42 13.82 -20.47
N TYR A 175 -1.17 13.78 -19.38
CA TYR A 175 -1.20 12.66 -18.47
C TYR A 175 -2.19 11.62 -18.99
N THR A 176 -1.71 10.42 -19.27
CA THR A 176 -2.56 9.26 -19.58
C THR A 176 -2.85 8.51 -18.29
N PRO A 177 -4.12 8.28 -17.94
CA PRO A 177 -4.46 7.50 -16.76
C PRO A 177 -3.79 6.13 -16.77
N LYS A 178 -3.11 5.79 -15.67
CA LYS A 178 -2.44 4.51 -15.46
C LYS A 178 -3.29 3.65 -14.53
N ALA A 179 -3.03 2.34 -14.58
CA ALA A 179 -3.79 1.37 -13.79
C ALA A 179 -3.74 1.61 -12.27
N HIS A 180 -2.65 2.20 -11.76
CA HIS A 180 -2.43 2.47 -10.34
C HIS A 180 -2.88 3.85 -9.87
N ASP A 181 -3.44 4.69 -10.74
CA ASP A 181 -3.75 6.09 -10.40
C ASP A 181 -4.78 6.21 -9.28
N GLN A 182 -5.78 5.34 -9.29
CA GLN A 182 -6.80 5.32 -8.24
C GLN A 182 -6.17 5.03 -6.87
N LEU A 183 -5.23 4.08 -6.80
CA LEU A 183 -4.49 3.78 -5.58
C LEU A 183 -3.58 4.93 -5.17
N GLN A 184 -2.90 5.56 -6.13
CA GLN A 184 -2.02 6.72 -5.89
C GLN A 184 -2.82 7.91 -5.36
N MET A 185 -4.00 8.17 -5.91
CA MET A 185 -4.90 9.23 -5.44
C MET A 185 -5.38 8.97 -4.02
N ILE A 186 -5.78 7.73 -3.71
CA ILE A 186 -6.14 7.33 -2.34
C ILE A 186 -4.95 7.56 -1.40
N PHE A 187 -3.76 7.12 -1.80
CA PHE A 187 -2.56 7.28 -0.98
C PHE A 187 -2.22 8.75 -0.73
N GLN A 188 -2.25 9.56 -1.78
CA GLN A 188 -2.00 11.00 -1.71
C GLN A 188 -3.02 11.70 -0.80
N SER A 189 -4.30 11.47 -1.02
CA SER A 189 -5.37 12.17 -0.30
C SER A 189 -5.46 11.75 1.17
N LEU A 190 -5.36 10.45 1.47
CA LEU A 190 -5.60 9.96 2.83
C LEU A 190 -4.37 10.04 3.73
N PHE A 191 -3.16 9.90 3.18
CA PHE A 191 -1.94 9.83 3.98
C PHE A 191 -1.07 11.06 3.73
N VAL A 192 -0.58 11.25 2.50
CA VAL A 192 0.42 12.30 2.20
C VAL A 192 -0.09 13.69 2.53
N ASN A 193 -1.30 14.03 2.08
CA ASN A 193 -1.89 15.35 2.32
C ASN A 193 -2.17 15.56 3.82
N LYS A 194 -2.70 14.55 4.52
CA LYS A 194 -2.95 14.65 5.97
C LYS A 194 -1.65 14.85 6.74
N SER A 195 -0.59 14.10 6.39
CA SER A 195 0.74 14.27 6.97
C SER A 195 1.33 15.65 6.69
N ALA A 196 1.13 16.18 5.48
CA ALA A 196 1.56 17.53 5.13
C ALA A 196 0.84 18.58 6.00
N THR A 197 -0.47 18.47 6.17
CA THR A 197 -1.27 19.37 7.02
C THR A 197 -0.86 19.28 8.49
N GLN A 198 -0.46 18.10 8.97
CA GLN A 198 0.09 17.89 10.31
C GLN A 198 1.53 18.39 10.47
N GLY A 199 2.16 18.91 9.41
CA GLY A 199 3.55 19.39 9.45
C GLY A 199 4.61 18.30 9.44
N LEU A 200 4.24 17.03 9.26
CA LEU A 200 5.19 15.89 9.24
C LEU A 200 6.14 15.93 8.05
N LEU A 201 5.77 16.63 6.97
CA LEU A 201 6.62 16.81 5.78
C LEU A 201 7.48 18.08 5.86
N GLY A 202 7.42 18.83 6.96
CA GLY A 202 8.07 20.14 7.07
C GLY A 202 7.44 21.19 6.17
N ASP A 203 8.25 22.11 5.64
CA ASP A 203 7.77 23.14 4.72
C ASP A 203 7.52 22.59 3.32
N THR A 204 6.23 22.48 2.97
CA THR A 204 5.78 22.00 1.65
C THR A 204 6.21 22.90 0.49
N MET A 205 6.51 24.18 0.74
CA MET A 205 6.93 25.14 -0.30
C MET A 205 8.43 25.05 -0.61
N SER A 206 9.23 24.51 0.31
CA SER A 206 10.67 24.29 0.13
C SER A 206 11.07 22.79 0.12
N LEU A 207 10.09 21.90 -0.06
CA LEU A 207 10.29 20.46 -0.04
C LEU A 207 11.22 20.01 -1.17
N SER A 208 12.43 19.58 -0.81
CA SER A 208 13.39 18.98 -1.73
C SER A 208 13.20 17.46 -1.77
N ILE A 209 12.58 16.96 -2.84
CA ILE A 209 12.33 15.53 -3.01
C ILE A 209 13.56 14.89 -3.65
N LEU A 210 14.32 14.13 -2.85
CA LEU A 210 15.39 13.26 -3.33
C LEU A 210 14.80 11.88 -3.61
N GLY A 211 14.36 11.66 -4.84
CA GLY A 211 13.95 10.34 -5.30
C GLY A 211 15.16 9.49 -5.68
N ASP A 212 15.73 8.74 -4.74
CA ASP A 212 16.53 7.58 -5.14
C ASP A 212 15.57 6.51 -5.65
N GLY A 213 15.73 6.12 -6.91
CA GLY A 213 15.02 5.00 -7.46
C GLY A 213 15.62 3.73 -6.90
N SER A 214 15.37 3.43 -5.62
CA SER A 214 15.86 2.21 -4.95
C SER A 214 15.53 1.01 -5.83
N PRO A 215 16.53 0.43 -6.52
CA PRO A 215 16.31 -0.74 -7.33
C PRO A 215 16.19 -1.89 -6.34
N VAL A 216 14.95 -2.28 -6.01
CA VAL A 216 14.68 -3.56 -5.35
C VAL A 216 15.37 -4.63 -6.20
N VAL A 217 16.30 -5.35 -5.58
CA VAL A 217 17.15 -6.33 -6.28
C VAL A 217 16.31 -7.54 -6.68
N THR A 218 15.84 -7.59 -7.92
CA THR A 218 15.58 -8.87 -8.57
C THR A 218 16.94 -9.42 -9.02
N GLY A 219 17.25 -10.66 -8.62
CA GLY A 219 18.50 -11.41 -8.82
C GLY A 219 19.51 -10.83 -9.83
N GLY A 220 20.73 -10.64 -9.34
CA GLY A 220 21.86 -10.05 -10.07
C GLY A 220 21.87 -10.38 -11.56
N ARG A 221 22.17 -9.38 -12.39
CA ARG A 221 22.28 -9.54 -13.85
C ARG A 221 23.10 -10.82 -14.14
N PRO A 222 22.69 -11.69 -15.06
CA PRO A 222 23.42 -12.92 -15.41
C PRO A 222 24.87 -12.68 -15.90
N TYR A 223 25.26 -11.41 -16.04
CA TYR A 223 26.56 -10.95 -16.50
C TYR A 223 27.28 -10.02 -15.51
N GLY A 224 26.68 -9.76 -14.34
CA GLY A 224 27.34 -9.02 -13.26
C GLY A 224 28.31 -9.94 -12.51
N LYS A 225 29.43 -9.39 -12.05
CA LYS A 225 30.24 -10.06 -11.03
C LYS A 225 29.53 -9.87 -9.70
N PHE A 226 29.38 -10.95 -8.93
CA PHE A 226 28.94 -10.84 -7.54
C PHE A 226 29.98 -10.02 -6.78
N LEU A 227 29.53 -8.97 -6.09
CA LEU A 227 30.38 -8.13 -5.24
C LEU A 227 30.49 -8.67 -3.80
N CYS A 228 29.63 -9.63 -3.45
CA CYS A 228 29.67 -10.31 -2.15
C CYS A 228 29.76 -11.83 -2.30
N ASP A 229 30.37 -12.45 -1.31
CA ASP A 229 30.43 -13.91 -1.12
C ASP A 229 29.17 -14.47 -0.44
N CYS A 230 28.05 -13.75 -0.50
CA CYS A 230 26.79 -14.09 0.18
C CYS A 230 26.28 -15.52 -0.14
N ARG A 231 26.69 -16.09 -1.27
CA ARG A 231 26.35 -17.46 -1.69
C ARG A 231 27.08 -18.54 -0.88
N LYS A 232 28.24 -18.22 -0.29
CA LYS A 232 29.00 -19.11 0.60
C LYS A 232 28.45 -19.11 2.03
N GLN A 233 27.63 -18.11 2.39
CA GLN A 233 27.07 -17.94 3.72
C GLN A 233 25.64 -18.52 3.86
N GLU A 234 25.16 -19.29 2.88
CA GLU A 234 23.80 -19.88 2.85
C GLU A 234 22.61 -18.90 3.02
N ILE A 235 22.84 -17.58 2.93
CA ILE A 235 21.78 -16.55 2.96
C ILE A 235 20.99 -16.50 1.62
N GLY A 236 21.21 -17.47 0.73
CA GLY A 236 20.84 -17.42 -0.68
C GLY A 236 19.85 -18.49 -1.13
N ASN A 237 18.77 -18.72 -0.37
CA ASN A 237 17.64 -19.54 -0.85
C ASN A 237 16.27 -18.91 -0.59
N ALA A 238 16.18 -17.58 -0.56
CA ALA A 238 14.89 -16.91 -0.72
C ALA A 238 14.51 -16.90 -2.22
N ASN A 239 13.93 -18.00 -2.68
CA ASN A 239 12.99 -17.96 -3.80
C ASN A 239 11.76 -17.14 -3.34
N ALA A 240 11.92 -15.82 -3.29
CA ALA A 240 10.79 -14.92 -3.17
C ALA A 240 10.05 -14.93 -4.51
N ARG A 241 9.13 -15.89 -4.67
CA ARG A 241 7.99 -15.72 -5.57
C ARG A 241 7.11 -14.66 -4.94
N ASP A 242 7.43 -13.40 -5.18
CA ASP A 242 6.51 -12.33 -4.84
C ASP A 242 5.50 -12.18 -5.99
N ASN A 243 4.32 -12.72 -5.77
CA ASN A 243 3.13 -12.54 -6.59
C ASN A 243 2.25 -11.40 -6.03
N SER A 244 2.86 -10.35 -5.48
CA SER A 244 2.15 -9.15 -5.05
C SER A 244 2.74 -7.91 -5.72
N GLN A 245 2.22 -7.56 -6.91
CA GLN A 245 2.42 -6.22 -7.49
C GLN A 245 1.41 -5.19 -6.95
N THR A 246 0.79 -5.44 -5.81
CA THR A 246 -0.18 -4.50 -5.22
C THR A 246 -0.02 -4.51 -3.72
N LEU A 247 0.95 -3.76 -3.17
CA LEU A 247 0.94 -3.21 -1.80
C LEU A 247 2.18 -2.37 -1.43
N THR A 248 3.16 -2.16 -2.31
CA THR A 248 4.38 -1.42 -1.97
C THR A 248 4.16 0.08 -1.69
N LEU A 249 3.06 0.67 -2.17
CA LEU A 249 2.70 2.07 -1.84
C LEU A 249 2.19 2.22 -0.39
N ILE A 250 1.58 1.19 0.17
CA ILE A 250 1.12 1.20 1.57
C ILE A 250 2.30 1.03 2.53
N THR A 251 3.35 0.29 2.14
CA THR A 251 4.53 0.09 2.98
C THR A 251 5.28 1.39 3.26
N VAL A 252 5.37 2.33 2.31
CA VAL A 252 6.04 3.62 2.55
C VAL A 252 5.24 4.49 3.53
N GLY A 253 3.90 4.51 3.44
CA GLY A 253 3.05 5.24 4.38
C GLY A 253 3.03 4.62 5.78
N ILE A 254 2.90 3.30 5.88
CA ILE A 254 2.88 2.59 7.18
C ILE A 254 4.25 2.63 7.86
N VAL A 255 5.36 2.60 7.11
CA VAL A 255 6.71 2.71 7.69
C VAL A 255 6.93 4.11 8.27
N LEU A 256 6.47 5.17 7.60
CA LEU A 256 6.53 6.54 8.14
C LEU A 256 5.66 6.69 9.40
N GLU A 257 4.47 6.10 9.42
CA GLU A 257 3.56 6.16 10.57
C GLU A 257 4.06 5.32 11.77
N LYS A 258 4.65 4.14 11.53
CA LYS A 258 5.30 3.33 12.58
C LYS A 258 6.50 4.03 13.21
N SER A 259 7.32 4.75 12.44
CA SER A 259 8.44 5.53 12.99
C SER A 259 7.98 6.68 13.87
N THR A 260 6.83 7.29 13.59
CA THR A 260 6.27 8.41 14.38
C THR A 260 5.59 7.94 15.65
N ILE A 261 4.80 6.86 15.61
CA ILE A 261 4.15 6.28 16.80
C ILE A 261 5.19 5.80 17.82
N MET A 262 6.30 5.19 17.35
CA MET A 262 7.40 4.85 18.25
C MET A 262 8.14 6.09 18.77
N GLY A 263 8.20 7.20 18.02
CA GLY A 263 8.82 8.45 18.48
C GLY A 263 8.02 9.17 19.58
N GLU A 264 6.70 9.15 19.51
CA GLU A 264 5.83 9.80 20.50
C GLU A 264 5.64 8.95 21.77
N ALA A 265 5.75 7.61 21.67
CA ALA A 265 5.63 6.70 22.81
C ALA A 265 6.83 6.73 23.78
N TYR A 266 7.96 7.37 23.42
CA TYR A 266 9.15 7.53 24.28
C TYR A 266 9.28 8.94 24.91
N SER A 267 8.23 9.77 24.86
CA SER A 267 8.24 11.13 25.44
C SER A 267 7.39 11.30 26.71
N TRP A 268 7.06 10.22 27.42
CA TRP A 268 6.46 10.27 28.77
C TRP A 268 7.10 9.27 29.71
#